data_AF-A0A1Q3GU39-F1
#
_entry.id   AF-A0A1Q3GU39-F1
#
_cell.length_a   1.000
_cell.length_b   1.000
_cell.length_c   1.000
_cell.angle_alpha   90.00
_cell.angle_beta   90.00
_cell.angle_gamma   90.00
#
_symmetry.space_group_name_H-M   'P 1'
#
loop_
_entity.id
_entity.type
_entity.pdbx_description
1 polymer ?
#
loop_
_entity_poly.entity_id
_entity_poly.type
_entity_poly.pdbx_seq_one_letter_code
_entity_poly.pdbx_strand_id
1 'polypeptide(L)'
;MKNTLKPLLIVALLVCGSTLWAQELTKEEKRAKFKAFREEAKTYNKQNVWPVIKAQRQKLDAVMSEADKQTINTLRTQMKENREKMRAFRKEMREQHKPGEGRPQLTEAQRATLREQRKAMRKAKNTAWDIADKYETTIEKLLEEMKPKAEQWKKDMKALRVKHFGERKKGERKHMGRRGKRHHRRGMRGMRGMRRMFRPVGFVMIDPASSDLAEGNGESSIVYPNPSADETKVNFSLAKAENVRIQLMDANGKLVKEVLNESKAAGSHAHTIDMSNLKNGTYYVIIKTSKGTETKRLIKR
;
A
#
# COMPACT_ATOMS: atom_id res chain seq x y z
N MET A 1 -6.60 0.73 84.92
CA MET A 1 -7.57 0.28 83.89
C MET A 1 -6.96 -0.89 83.16
N LYS A 2 -7.69 -2.01 83.09
CA LYS A 2 -7.19 -3.35 82.73
C LYS A 2 -6.98 -3.50 81.22
N ASN A 3 -5.94 -4.28 80.90
CA ASN A 3 -5.66 -4.94 79.61
C ASN A 3 -6.87 -5.64 78.99
N THR A 4 -6.94 -5.67 77.66
CA THR A 4 -7.23 -6.89 76.87
C THR A 4 -6.62 -6.85 75.47
N LEU A 5 -6.27 -8.04 75.00
CA LEU A 5 -5.47 -8.42 73.84
C LEU A 5 -6.18 -8.30 72.46
N LYS A 6 -5.32 -8.20 71.43
CA LYS A 6 -5.43 -8.39 69.95
C LYS A 6 -6.35 -9.55 69.47
N PRO A 7 -6.48 -9.85 68.15
CA PRO A 7 -6.44 -9.07 66.89
C PRO A 7 -7.67 -9.36 65.97
N LEU A 8 -8.14 -8.37 65.19
CA LEU A 8 -9.15 -8.64 64.14
C LEU A 8 -8.49 -8.80 62.77
N LEU A 9 -8.35 -10.08 62.40
CA LEU A 9 -8.43 -10.68 61.07
C LEU A 9 -8.29 -9.76 59.84
N ILE A 10 -7.12 -9.92 59.20
CA ILE A 10 -6.87 -9.71 57.78
C ILE A 10 -7.75 -10.69 56.98
N VAL A 11 -8.79 -10.22 56.28
CA VAL A 11 -9.36 -10.89 55.09
C VAL A 11 -10.05 -9.87 54.17
N ALA A 12 -9.64 -9.86 52.89
CA ALA A 12 -10.34 -9.39 51.69
C ALA A 12 -10.69 -7.88 51.60
N LEU A 13 -10.12 -7.10 50.67
CA LEU A 13 -10.33 -7.24 49.24
C LEU A 13 -9.17 -6.59 48.47
N LEU A 14 -8.15 -7.37 48.17
CA LEU A 14 -7.25 -7.15 47.03
C LEU A 14 -8.01 -7.54 45.74
N VAL A 15 -8.99 -6.74 45.34
CA VAL A 15 -9.62 -6.80 44.01
C VAL A 15 -9.82 -5.39 43.47
N CYS A 16 -8.72 -4.67 43.27
CA CYS A 16 -8.61 -3.79 42.10
C CYS A 16 -7.86 -4.56 41.01
N GLY A 17 -8.33 -5.78 40.73
CA GLY A 17 -7.91 -6.56 39.57
C GLY A 17 -8.38 -5.85 38.30
N SER A 18 -7.44 -5.26 37.58
CA SER A 18 -7.42 -5.23 36.12
C SER A 18 -8.76 -4.99 35.40
N THR A 19 -9.50 -3.94 35.74
CA THR A 19 -10.54 -3.38 34.85
C THR A 19 -10.04 -2.13 34.14
N LEU A 20 -8.72 -2.06 33.93
CA LEU A 20 -8.13 -1.20 32.94
C LEU A 20 -8.23 -1.94 31.59
N TRP A 21 -8.93 -1.31 30.64
CA TRP A 21 -8.90 -1.56 29.18
C TRP A 21 -9.87 -2.59 28.60
N ALA A 22 -11.16 -2.26 28.59
CA ALA A 22 -11.98 -2.47 27.40
C ALA A 22 -12.91 -1.28 27.18
N GLN A 23 -12.34 -0.07 27.10
CA GLN A 23 -13.09 1.06 26.53
C GLN A 23 -13.46 0.69 25.09
N GLU A 24 -14.75 0.46 24.84
CA GLU A 24 -15.24 0.28 23.48
C GLU A 24 -14.97 1.57 22.71
N LEU A 25 -13.99 1.52 21.80
CA LEU A 25 -13.65 2.67 20.95
C LEU A 25 -14.91 3.25 20.32
N THR A 26 -15.04 4.57 20.35
CA THR A 26 -16.15 5.27 19.71
C THR A 26 -16.14 5.01 18.20
N LYS A 27 -17.26 5.26 17.53
CA LYS A 27 -17.36 5.13 16.06
C LYS A 27 -16.33 6.02 15.35
N GLU A 28 -15.99 7.16 15.92
CA GLU A 28 -15.04 8.12 15.38
C GLU A 28 -13.60 7.66 15.58
N GLU A 29 -13.25 7.19 16.77
CA GLU A 29 -11.94 6.60 17.07
C GLU A 29 -11.67 5.37 16.21
N LYS A 30 -12.68 4.49 16.03
CA LYS A 30 -12.60 3.35 15.11
C LYS A 30 -12.31 3.83 13.69
N ARG A 31 -13.02 4.87 13.21
CA ARG A 31 -12.79 5.45 11.86
C ARG A 31 -11.39 6.07 11.74
N ALA A 32 -10.91 6.77 12.76
CA ALA A 32 -9.58 7.38 12.81
C ALA A 32 -8.49 6.31 12.75
N LYS A 33 -8.57 5.26 13.57
CA LYS A 33 -7.65 4.10 13.53
C LYS A 33 -7.65 3.44 12.15
N PHE A 34 -8.83 3.23 11.54
CA PHE A 34 -8.92 2.71 10.17
C PHE A 34 -8.33 3.66 9.11
N LYS A 35 -8.42 4.98 9.30
CA LYS A 35 -7.81 5.97 8.40
C LYS A 35 -6.29 5.92 8.53
N ALA A 36 -5.76 5.97 9.75
CA ALA A 36 -4.32 5.88 10.04
C ALA A 36 -3.71 4.59 9.48
N PHE A 37 -4.31 3.43 9.75
CA PHE A 37 -3.88 2.16 9.18
C PHE A 37 -3.86 2.18 7.65
N ARG A 38 -4.89 2.77 7.00
CA ARG A 38 -4.94 2.83 5.53
C ARG A 38 -3.84 3.70 4.95
N GLU A 39 -3.53 4.84 5.57
CA GLU A 39 -2.45 5.70 5.10
C GLU A 39 -1.09 5.01 5.29
N GLU A 40 -0.80 4.43 6.46
CA GLU A 40 0.45 3.69 6.67
C GLU A 40 0.58 2.49 5.73
N ALA A 41 -0.52 1.77 5.48
CA ALA A 41 -0.55 0.66 4.52
C ALA A 41 -0.31 1.11 3.08
N LYS A 42 -0.86 2.27 2.66
CA LYS A 42 -0.59 2.85 1.34
C LYS A 42 0.88 3.24 1.21
N THR A 43 1.44 3.92 2.22
CA THR A 43 2.84 4.32 2.24
C THR A 43 3.77 3.12 2.17
N TYR A 44 3.50 2.09 2.97
CA TYR A 44 4.25 0.84 2.92
C TYR A 44 4.19 0.19 1.53
N ASN A 45 3.01 0.10 0.91
CA ASN A 45 2.88 -0.44 -0.44
C ASN A 45 3.65 0.41 -1.47
N LYS A 46 3.57 1.75 -1.37
CA LYS A 46 4.31 2.67 -2.26
C LYS A 46 5.81 2.44 -2.17
N GLN A 47 6.34 2.22 -0.97
CA GLN A 47 7.78 2.11 -0.72
C GLN A 47 8.34 0.70 -0.98
N ASN A 48 7.60 -0.36 -0.62
CA ASN A 48 8.17 -1.71 -0.57
C ASN A 48 7.65 -2.63 -1.69
N VAL A 49 6.43 -2.38 -2.17
CA VAL A 49 5.72 -3.27 -3.09
C VAL A 49 5.84 -2.78 -4.53
N TRP A 50 5.42 -1.54 -4.76
CA TRP A 50 5.32 -0.96 -6.10
C TRP A 50 6.65 -0.93 -6.88
N PRO A 51 7.82 -0.65 -6.29
CA PRO A 51 9.09 -0.65 -7.01
C PRO A 51 9.43 -2.04 -7.56
N VAL A 52 9.19 -3.07 -6.76
CA VAL A 52 9.45 -4.45 -7.15
C VAL A 52 8.51 -4.86 -8.29
N ILE A 53 7.23 -4.49 -8.19
CA ILE A 53 6.26 -4.74 -9.28
C ILE A 53 6.67 -4.01 -10.56
N LYS A 54 7.07 -2.73 -10.46
CA LYS A 54 7.52 -1.95 -11.62
C LYS A 54 8.75 -2.56 -12.29
N ALA A 55 9.74 -2.98 -11.52
CA ALA A 55 10.92 -3.65 -12.05
C ALA A 55 10.56 -4.94 -12.80
N GLN A 56 9.64 -5.75 -12.27
CA GLN A 56 9.18 -6.95 -12.98
C GLN A 56 8.34 -6.60 -14.22
N ARG A 57 7.56 -5.50 -14.18
CA ARG A 57 6.82 -5.01 -15.35
C ARG A 57 7.76 -4.56 -16.47
N GLN A 58 8.88 -3.92 -16.14
CA GLN A 58 9.91 -3.53 -17.10
C GLN A 58 10.56 -4.74 -17.77
N LYS A 59 10.81 -5.83 -17.02
CA LYS A 59 11.27 -7.10 -17.61
C LYS A 59 10.25 -7.67 -18.61
N LEU A 60 8.96 -7.62 -18.27
CA LEU A 60 7.91 -8.02 -19.21
C LEU A 60 7.90 -7.12 -20.46
N ASP A 61 7.96 -5.80 -20.29
CA ASP A 61 7.98 -4.85 -21.41
C ASP A 61 9.19 -5.07 -22.34
N ALA A 62 10.33 -5.54 -21.84
CA ALA A 62 11.48 -5.87 -22.69
C ALA A 62 11.21 -7.03 -23.67
N VAL A 63 10.27 -7.92 -23.35
CA VAL A 63 9.92 -9.11 -24.16
C VAL A 63 8.67 -8.89 -25.01
N MET A 64 7.86 -7.88 -24.69
CA MET A 64 6.61 -7.60 -25.39
C MET A 64 6.84 -6.93 -26.76
N SER A 65 5.96 -7.25 -27.72
CA SER A 65 5.92 -6.55 -29.01
C SER A 65 5.45 -5.10 -28.87
N GLU A 66 5.93 -4.21 -29.76
CA GLU A 66 5.52 -2.79 -29.75
C GLU A 66 4.01 -2.60 -29.98
N ALA A 67 3.40 -3.42 -30.84
CA ALA A 67 1.96 -3.40 -31.08
C ALA A 67 1.15 -3.72 -29.81
N ASP A 68 1.60 -4.71 -29.02
CA ASP A 68 0.93 -5.06 -27.76
C ASP A 68 1.10 -3.96 -26.71
N LYS A 69 2.29 -3.33 -26.64
CA LYS A 69 2.52 -2.18 -25.75
C LYS A 69 1.61 -1.00 -26.08
N GLN A 70 1.46 -0.67 -27.36
CA GLN A 70 0.55 0.39 -27.81
C GLN A 70 -0.90 0.05 -27.46
N THR A 71 -1.33 -1.20 -27.68
CA THR A 71 -2.67 -1.67 -27.31
C THR A 71 -2.90 -1.56 -25.80
N ILE A 72 -1.93 -1.92 -24.96
CA ILE A 72 -2.06 -1.74 -23.51
C ILE A 72 -2.21 -0.25 -23.15
N ASN A 73 -1.45 0.65 -23.78
CA ASN A 73 -1.54 2.08 -23.52
C ASN A 73 -2.92 2.64 -23.87
N THR A 74 -3.48 2.27 -25.02
CA THR A 74 -4.85 2.68 -25.38
C THR A 74 -5.88 2.13 -24.39
N LEU A 75 -5.75 0.87 -23.98
CA LEU A 75 -6.62 0.25 -22.97
C LEU A 75 -6.50 0.98 -21.62
N ARG A 76 -5.28 1.33 -21.17
CA ARG A 76 -5.06 2.08 -19.92
C ARG A 76 -5.80 3.43 -19.95
N THR A 77 -5.69 4.17 -21.05
CA THR A 77 -6.38 5.45 -21.24
C THR A 77 -7.90 5.28 -21.22
N GLN A 78 -8.44 4.34 -22.00
CA GLN A 78 -9.87 4.04 -22.02
C GLN A 78 -10.41 3.65 -20.63
N MET A 79 -9.67 2.82 -19.88
CA MET A 79 -10.06 2.43 -18.52
C MET A 79 -9.99 3.59 -17.53
N LYS A 80 -9.02 4.51 -17.67
CA LYS A 80 -8.90 5.73 -16.86
C LYS A 80 -10.07 6.68 -17.10
N GLU A 81 -10.35 7.01 -18.35
CA GLU A 81 -11.48 7.87 -18.73
C GLU A 81 -12.81 7.30 -18.26
N ASN A 82 -13.05 6.00 -18.48
CA ASN A 82 -14.28 5.38 -18.02
C ASN A 82 -14.39 5.39 -16.50
N ARG A 83 -13.27 5.22 -15.76
CA ARG A 83 -13.27 5.34 -14.31
C ARG A 83 -13.63 6.75 -13.85
N GLU A 84 -13.15 7.78 -14.54
CA GLU A 84 -13.46 9.19 -14.27
C GLU A 84 -14.91 9.51 -14.57
N LYS A 85 -15.42 9.11 -15.75
CA LYS A 85 -16.85 9.20 -16.11
C LYS A 85 -17.74 8.53 -15.06
N MET A 86 -17.39 7.31 -14.65
CA MET A 86 -18.12 6.60 -13.58
C MET A 86 -17.98 7.23 -12.20
N ARG A 87 -16.91 7.98 -11.92
CA ARG A 87 -16.74 8.74 -10.67
C ARG A 87 -17.61 9.99 -10.68
N ALA A 88 -17.61 10.75 -11.78
CA ALA A 88 -18.45 11.92 -11.99
C ALA A 88 -19.94 11.54 -11.90
N PHE A 89 -20.36 10.53 -12.64
CA PHE A 89 -21.73 10.01 -12.58
C PHE A 89 -22.13 9.57 -11.16
N ARG A 90 -21.26 8.89 -10.41
CA ARG A 90 -21.57 8.55 -9.00
C ARG A 90 -21.66 9.76 -8.08
N LYS A 91 -20.95 10.85 -8.39
CA LYS A 91 -21.00 12.11 -7.65
C LYS A 91 -22.34 12.79 -7.90
N GLU A 92 -22.71 12.94 -9.17
CA GLU A 92 -24.00 13.47 -9.60
C GLU A 92 -25.18 12.70 -8.98
N MET A 93 -25.17 11.37 -9.07
CA MET A 93 -26.22 10.54 -8.44
C MET A 93 -26.26 10.64 -6.91
N ARG A 94 -25.17 11.06 -6.27
CA ARG A 94 -25.13 11.29 -4.82
C ARG A 94 -25.68 12.67 -4.48
N GLU A 95 -25.47 13.66 -5.33
CA GLU A 95 -26.02 15.02 -5.19
C GLU A 95 -27.55 15.01 -5.39
N GLN A 96 -28.06 14.18 -6.31
CA GLN A 96 -29.49 13.99 -6.53
C GLN A 96 -30.19 13.15 -5.46
N HIS A 97 -29.44 12.52 -4.54
CA HIS A 97 -30.01 11.64 -3.53
C HIS A 97 -30.48 12.44 -2.31
N LYS A 98 -31.80 12.45 -2.05
CA LYS A 98 -32.39 13.01 -0.84
C LYS A 98 -32.49 11.97 0.29
N PRO A 99 -32.13 12.29 1.55
CA PRO A 99 -32.30 11.38 2.67
C PRO A 99 -33.78 10.96 2.85
N GLY A 100 -34.05 9.66 2.91
CA GLY A 100 -35.41 9.12 3.05
C GLY A 100 -36.09 8.76 1.73
N GLU A 101 -35.63 9.31 0.60
CA GLU A 101 -36.08 8.90 -0.72
C GLU A 101 -35.26 7.71 -1.24
N GLY A 102 -35.88 6.90 -2.11
CA GLY A 102 -35.20 5.81 -2.80
C GLY A 102 -34.02 6.30 -3.66
N ARG A 103 -33.24 5.37 -4.20
CA ARG A 103 -32.15 5.72 -5.12
C ARG A 103 -32.73 6.46 -6.34
N PRO A 104 -32.15 7.61 -6.76
CA PRO A 104 -32.68 8.35 -7.91
C PRO A 104 -32.78 7.46 -9.14
N GLN A 105 -33.91 7.52 -9.85
CA GLN A 105 -34.13 6.72 -11.04
C GLN A 105 -33.33 7.28 -12.21
N LEU A 106 -32.67 6.39 -12.94
CA LEU A 106 -31.91 6.76 -14.13
C LEU A 106 -32.85 6.97 -15.31
N THR A 107 -32.62 8.04 -16.07
CA THR A 107 -33.28 8.26 -17.37
C THR A 107 -32.88 7.17 -18.36
N GLU A 108 -33.69 6.97 -19.42
CA GLU A 108 -33.38 5.95 -20.43
C GLU A 108 -32.05 6.22 -21.14
N ALA A 109 -31.77 7.50 -21.44
CA ALA A 109 -30.48 7.93 -21.99
C ALA A 109 -29.30 7.60 -21.04
N GLN A 110 -29.44 7.87 -19.74
CA GLN A 110 -28.41 7.50 -18.74
C GLN A 110 -28.25 5.98 -18.62
N ARG A 111 -29.32 5.20 -18.73
CA ARG A 111 -29.24 3.73 -18.73
C ARG A 111 -28.53 3.23 -19.99
N ALA A 112 -28.79 3.81 -21.15
CA ALA A 112 -28.15 3.46 -22.41
C ALA A 112 -26.65 3.74 -22.38
N THR A 113 -26.24 4.95 -21.96
CA THR A 113 -24.82 5.32 -21.85
C THR A 113 -24.06 4.39 -20.89
N LEU A 114 -24.65 4.05 -19.74
CA LEU A 114 -24.05 3.09 -18.80
C LEU A 114 -23.94 1.67 -19.36
N ARG A 115 -24.91 1.24 -20.18
CA ARG A 115 -24.85 -0.07 -20.86
C ARG A 115 -23.71 -0.11 -21.86
N GLU A 116 -23.56 0.93 -22.68
CA GLU A 116 -22.47 1.04 -23.65
C GLU A 116 -21.10 1.13 -22.97
N GLN A 117 -20.95 1.95 -21.92
CA GLN A 117 -19.73 1.98 -21.10
C GLN A 117 -19.38 0.61 -20.51
N ARG A 118 -20.37 -0.14 -20.02
CA ARG A 118 -20.14 -1.52 -19.51
C ARG A 118 -19.72 -2.48 -20.61
N LYS A 119 -20.29 -2.37 -21.82
CA LYS A 119 -19.90 -3.18 -22.98
C LYS A 119 -18.46 -2.85 -23.40
N ALA A 120 -18.13 -1.57 -23.56
CA ALA A 120 -16.78 -1.10 -23.87
C ALA A 120 -15.76 -1.61 -22.84
N MET A 121 -16.05 -1.49 -21.55
CA MET A 121 -15.17 -2.01 -20.49
C MET A 121 -15.03 -3.53 -20.49
N ARG A 122 -16.08 -4.26 -20.89
CA ARG A 122 -15.99 -5.71 -21.04
C ARG A 122 -15.04 -6.08 -22.18
N LYS A 123 -15.22 -5.44 -23.34
CA LYS A 123 -14.34 -5.61 -24.51
C LYS A 123 -12.89 -5.28 -24.14
N ALA A 124 -12.64 -4.10 -23.56
CA ALA A 124 -11.31 -3.66 -23.12
C ALA A 124 -10.66 -4.61 -22.10
N LYS A 125 -11.48 -5.26 -21.25
CA LYS A 125 -10.97 -6.26 -20.31
C LYS A 125 -10.65 -7.59 -21.01
N ASN A 126 -11.45 -8.00 -21.99
CA ASN A 126 -11.20 -9.21 -22.77
C ASN A 126 -9.93 -9.06 -23.60
N THR A 127 -9.74 -7.94 -24.29
CA THR A 127 -8.50 -7.67 -25.02
C THR A 127 -7.28 -7.66 -24.08
N ALA A 128 -7.43 -7.16 -22.86
CA ALA A 128 -6.36 -7.23 -21.86
C ALA A 128 -6.10 -8.66 -21.35
N TRP A 129 -7.11 -9.55 -21.37
CA TRP A 129 -6.93 -10.99 -21.13
C TRP A 129 -6.18 -11.63 -22.29
N ASP A 130 -6.59 -11.38 -23.53
CA ASP A 130 -5.94 -11.97 -24.71
C ASP A 130 -4.43 -11.64 -24.74
N ILE A 131 -4.06 -10.41 -24.37
CA ILE A 131 -2.65 -10.02 -24.22
C ILE A 131 -1.99 -10.72 -23.02
N ALA A 132 -2.68 -10.84 -21.89
CA ALA A 132 -2.11 -11.53 -20.73
C ALA A 132 -1.87 -13.02 -21.00
N ASP A 133 -2.77 -13.68 -21.72
CA ASP A 133 -2.69 -15.09 -22.08
C ASP A 133 -1.52 -15.31 -23.07
N LYS A 134 -1.30 -14.37 -24.01
CA LYS A 134 -0.15 -14.39 -24.93
C LYS A 134 1.21 -14.42 -24.20
N TYR A 135 1.33 -13.74 -23.06
CA TYR A 135 2.57 -13.66 -22.27
C TYR A 135 2.49 -14.44 -20.96
N GLU A 136 1.55 -15.38 -20.82
CA GLU A 136 1.21 -16.04 -19.55
C GLU A 136 2.42 -16.69 -18.90
N THR A 137 3.18 -17.52 -19.62
CA THR A 137 4.36 -18.23 -19.11
C THR A 137 5.43 -17.27 -18.58
N THR A 138 5.63 -16.15 -19.27
CA THR A 138 6.59 -15.12 -18.85
C THR A 138 6.08 -14.41 -17.60
N ILE A 139 4.80 -14.05 -17.57
CA ILE A 139 4.16 -13.41 -16.41
C ILE A 139 4.23 -14.32 -15.19
N GLU A 140 3.93 -15.60 -15.35
CA GLU A 140 3.98 -16.58 -14.27
C GLU A 140 5.38 -16.64 -13.67
N LYS A 141 6.42 -16.85 -14.48
CA LYS A 141 7.81 -16.86 -14.02
C LYS A 141 8.19 -15.59 -13.26
N LEU A 142 7.82 -14.42 -13.77
CA LEU A 142 8.07 -13.13 -13.10
C LEU A 142 7.32 -13.02 -11.76
N LEU A 143 6.10 -13.54 -11.68
CA LEU A 143 5.32 -13.58 -10.44
C LEU A 143 5.89 -14.62 -9.45
N GLU A 144 6.47 -15.71 -9.92
CA GLU A 144 7.13 -16.71 -9.08
C GLU A 144 8.36 -16.14 -8.39
N GLU A 145 9.20 -15.38 -9.11
CA GLU A 145 10.34 -14.66 -8.52
C GLU A 145 9.91 -13.72 -7.37
N MET A 146 8.67 -13.24 -7.41
CA MET A 146 8.12 -12.35 -6.40
C MET A 146 7.51 -13.07 -5.19
N LYS A 147 7.20 -14.38 -5.27
CA LYS A 147 6.57 -15.15 -4.18
C LYS A 147 7.20 -14.93 -2.79
N PRO A 148 8.54 -15.01 -2.61
CA PRO A 148 9.14 -14.79 -1.29
C PRO A 148 8.92 -13.37 -0.76
N LYS A 149 9.05 -12.36 -1.65
CA LYS A 149 8.77 -10.96 -1.31
C LYS A 149 7.29 -10.75 -1.00
N ALA A 150 6.38 -11.43 -1.72
CA ALA A 150 4.95 -11.35 -1.48
C ALA A 150 4.53 -11.90 -0.11
N GLU A 151 5.13 -13.02 0.33
CA GLU A 151 4.91 -13.55 1.68
C GLU A 151 5.49 -12.62 2.75
N GLN A 152 6.63 -11.99 2.49
CA GLN A 152 7.18 -10.95 3.36
C GLN A 152 6.24 -9.75 3.50
N TRP A 153 5.73 -9.21 2.40
CA TRP A 153 4.75 -8.10 2.42
C TRP A 153 3.47 -8.47 3.16
N LYS A 154 3.01 -9.73 3.02
CA LYS A 154 1.84 -10.24 3.74
C LYS A 154 2.08 -10.29 5.25
N LYS A 155 3.28 -10.71 5.69
CA LYS A 155 3.70 -10.66 7.10
C LYS A 155 3.74 -9.21 7.61
N ASP A 156 4.36 -8.30 6.87
CA ASP A 156 4.49 -6.89 7.27
C ASP A 156 3.13 -6.19 7.33
N MET A 157 2.25 -6.46 6.38
CA MET A 157 0.88 -5.94 6.40
C MET A 157 0.04 -6.53 7.54
N LYS A 158 0.30 -7.77 7.97
CA LYS A 158 -0.30 -8.36 9.16
C LYS A 158 0.24 -7.68 10.42
N ALA A 159 1.55 -7.47 10.52
CA ALA A 159 2.17 -6.76 11.64
C ALA A 159 1.65 -5.32 11.75
N LEU A 160 1.53 -4.62 10.62
CA LEU A 160 0.94 -3.28 10.56
C LEU A 160 -0.51 -3.28 11.04
N ARG A 161 -1.30 -4.31 10.68
CA ARG A 161 -2.67 -4.43 11.20
C ARG A 161 -2.67 -4.65 12.72
N VAL A 162 -1.81 -5.54 13.22
CA VAL A 162 -1.69 -5.82 14.65
C VAL A 162 -1.27 -4.55 15.41
N LYS A 163 -0.35 -3.75 14.87
CA LYS A 163 0.03 -2.44 15.43
C LYS A 163 -1.16 -1.50 15.62
N HIS A 164 -2.10 -1.45 14.68
CA HIS A 164 -3.25 -0.54 14.74
C HIS A 164 -4.48 -1.10 15.48
N PHE A 165 -4.65 -2.42 15.50
CA PHE A 165 -5.88 -3.08 15.98
C PHE A 165 -5.66 -4.14 17.07
N GLY A 166 -4.41 -4.40 17.47
CA GLY A 166 -4.05 -5.47 18.39
C GLY A 166 -4.07 -6.86 17.75
N GLU A 167 -3.69 -7.87 18.53
CA GLU A 167 -3.82 -9.26 18.13
C GLU A 167 -5.28 -9.69 18.16
N ARG A 168 -5.70 -10.42 17.11
CA ARG A 168 -7.05 -10.96 17.06
C ARG A 168 -7.13 -12.17 17.97
N LYS A 169 -7.82 -12.06 19.11
CA LYS A 169 -8.00 -13.20 20.03
C LYS A 169 -8.71 -14.36 19.33
N LYS A 170 -8.17 -15.56 19.46
CA LYS A 170 -8.80 -16.81 18.99
C LYS A 170 -10.07 -17.01 19.82
N GLY A 171 -11.26 -16.92 19.20
CA GLY A 171 -12.54 -17.12 19.88
C GLY A 171 -13.45 -15.90 19.97
N GLU A 172 -12.99 -14.69 19.61
CA GLU A 172 -13.90 -13.55 19.43
C GLU A 172 -14.87 -13.87 18.28
N ARG A 173 -16.12 -14.19 18.66
CA ARG A 173 -17.26 -14.32 17.76
C ARG A 173 -17.29 -13.08 16.87
N LYS A 174 -17.67 -13.27 15.60
CA LYS A 174 -17.99 -12.17 14.69
C LYS A 174 -19.16 -11.38 15.31
N HIS A 175 -18.91 -10.42 16.19
CA HIS A 175 -19.81 -9.28 16.39
C HIS A 175 -19.69 -8.35 15.16
N MET A 176 -19.88 -8.95 13.98
CA MET A 176 -20.46 -8.25 12.85
C MET A 176 -21.90 -8.05 13.27
N GLY A 177 -22.29 -6.80 13.51
CA GLY A 177 -23.62 -6.43 13.96
C GLY A 177 -24.72 -7.24 13.26
N ARG A 178 -25.79 -7.51 14.03
CA ARG A 178 -27.04 -8.16 13.60
C ARG A 178 -27.22 -8.08 12.09
N ARG A 179 -27.41 -9.26 11.48
CA ARG A 179 -27.68 -9.54 10.07
C ARG A 179 -28.89 -8.74 9.56
N GLY A 180 -28.70 -7.44 9.35
CA GLY A 180 -29.63 -6.50 8.75
C GLY A 180 -29.14 -6.09 7.37
N LYS A 181 -29.97 -6.34 6.36
CA LYS A 181 -29.91 -5.90 4.96
C LYS A 181 -28.52 -5.50 4.40
N ARG A 182 -27.89 -6.46 3.69
CA ARG A 182 -27.08 -6.26 2.46
C ARG A 182 -26.17 -5.01 2.41
N HIS A 183 -25.39 -4.71 3.45
CA HIS A 183 -24.30 -3.74 3.31
C HIS A 183 -23.06 -4.39 2.68
N HIS A 184 -22.73 -3.97 1.45
CA HIS A 184 -21.47 -4.33 0.79
C HIS A 184 -20.28 -4.14 1.74
N ARG A 185 -19.49 -5.20 1.96
CA ARG A 185 -18.23 -5.19 2.74
C ARG A 185 -17.29 -4.08 2.24
N ARG A 186 -17.41 -2.88 2.80
CA ARG A 186 -16.61 -1.69 2.46
C ARG A 186 -15.32 -1.58 3.31
N GLY A 187 -14.99 -2.61 4.09
CA GLY A 187 -13.86 -2.64 5.03
C GLY A 187 -12.53 -3.14 4.46
N MET A 188 -12.49 -3.74 3.26
CA MET A 188 -11.30 -4.42 2.71
C MET A 188 -10.92 -3.89 1.32
N ARG A 189 -10.94 -2.56 1.10
CA ARG A 189 -10.60 -1.98 -0.21
C ARG A 189 -9.08 -1.88 -0.46
N GLY A 190 -8.28 -1.64 0.58
CA GLY A 190 -6.82 -1.49 0.47
C GLY A 190 -6.10 -2.79 0.08
N MET A 191 -6.40 -3.90 0.76
CA MET A 191 -5.77 -5.20 0.49
C MET A 191 -6.26 -5.86 -0.81
N ARG A 192 -7.46 -5.48 -1.29
CA ARG A 192 -8.05 -5.94 -2.55
C ARG A 192 -7.37 -5.32 -3.78
N GLY A 193 -6.73 -4.16 -3.63
CA GLY A 193 -5.90 -3.55 -4.69
C GLY A 193 -4.67 -4.40 -4.98
N MET A 194 -3.93 -4.75 -3.92
CA MET A 194 -2.71 -5.56 -4.01
C MET A 194 -2.95 -6.93 -4.66
N ARG A 195 -3.94 -7.69 -4.19
CA ARG A 195 -4.28 -8.99 -4.78
C ARG A 195 -4.73 -8.91 -6.25
N ARG A 196 -5.22 -7.75 -6.69
CA ARG A 196 -5.62 -7.55 -8.10
C ARG A 196 -4.39 -7.44 -9.01
N MET A 197 -3.31 -6.84 -8.54
CA MET A 197 -2.10 -6.59 -9.32
C MET A 197 -1.32 -7.88 -9.63
N PHE A 198 -1.40 -8.88 -8.76
CA PHE A 198 -0.82 -10.21 -9.00
C PHE A 198 -1.65 -11.11 -9.91
N ARG A 199 -2.77 -10.62 -10.45
CA ARG A 199 -3.50 -11.36 -11.49
C ARG A 199 -2.90 -11.00 -12.85
N PRO A 200 -2.85 -11.93 -13.83
CA PRO A 200 -2.21 -11.68 -15.13
C PRO A 200 -2.61 -10.34 -15.78
N VAL A 201 -3.92 -10.12 -16.01
CA VAL A 201 -4.43 -8.84 -16.53
C VAL A 201 -4.10 -7.64 -15.64
N GLY A 202 -4.18 -7.85 -14.33
CA GLY A 202 -3.88 -6.79 -13.36
C GLY A 202 -2.43 -6.35 -13.41
N PHE A 203 -1.50 -7.28 -13.69
CA PHE A 203 -0.08 -7.06 -13.84
C PHE A 203 0.26 -6.38 -15.17
N VAL A 204 -0.26 -6.89 -16.28
CA VAL A 204 -0.06 -6.34 -17.64
C VAL A 204 -0.48 -4.86 -17.71
N MET A 205 -1.63 -4.54 -17.09
CA MET A 205 -2.20 -3.19 -17.10
C MET A 205 -1.45 -2.18 -16.22
N ILE A 206 -0.46 -2.60 -15.42
CA ILE A 206 0.35 -1.69 -14.61
C ILE A 206 1.22 -0.85 -15.53
N ASP A 207 1.13 0.47 -15.38
CA ASP A 207 2.01 1.41 -16.06
C ASP A 207 3.30 1.62 -15.23
N PRO A 208 4.47 1.16 -15.72
CA PRO A 208 5.73 1.36 -15.00
C PRO A 208 6.17 2.83 -14.99
N ALA A 209 5.83 3.60 -16.03
CA ALA A 209 6.22 5.00 -16.22
C ALA A 209 5.34 5.98 -15.43
N SER A 210 4.13 5.56 -15.03
CA SER A 210 3.26 6.42 -14.20
C SER A 210 3.95 6.85 -12.90
N SER A 211 4.18 8.16 -12.76
CA SER A 211 4.52 8.84 -11.49
C SER A 211 3.30 8.90 -10.54
N ASP A 212 2.10 8.72 -11.10
CA ASP A 212 0.76 8.96 -10.54
C ASP A 212 0.29 7.96 -9.46
N LEU A 213 1.20 7.38 -8.68
CA LEU A 213 0.81 6.60 -7.50
C LEU A 213 0.80 7.41 -6.19
N ALA A 214 0.84 8.74 -6.26
CA ALA A 214 0.35 9.60 -5.20
C ALA A 214 0.06 11.00 -5.73
N GLU A 215 -1.19 11.47 -5.59
CA GLU A 215 -1.36 12.86 -5.14
C GLU A 215 -0.56 12.98 -3.83
N GLY A 216 0.55 13.71 -3.92
CA GLY A 216 1.57 13.81 -2.90
C GLY A 216 2.86 14.27 -3.57
N ASN A 217 2.96 15.57 -3.80
CA ASN A 217 4.15 16.27 -4.27
C ASN A 217 5.42 15.70 -3.62
N GLY A 218 6.39 15.33 -4.45
CA GLY A 218 7.74 14.95 -4.03
C GLY A 218 8.30 13.84 -4.89
N GLU A 219 9.38 14.13 -5.60
CA GLU A 219 10.36 13.15 -6.09
C GLU A 219 10.70 12.23 -4.90
N SER A 220 10.03 11.08 -4.82
CA SER A 220 10.13 10.22 -3.65
C SER A 220 11.22 9.21 -3.89
N SER A 221 12.30 9.30 -3.12
CA SER A 221 13.34 8.30 -3.14
C SER A 221 12.85 7.02 -2.44
N ILE A 222 13.32 5.88 -2.89
CA ILE A 222 12.84 4.56 -2.50
C ILE A 222 14.05 3.72 -2.11
N VAL A 223 13.99 3.03 -0.97
CA VAL A 223 15.03 2.10 -0.52
C VAL A 223 14.45 0.70 -0.45
N TYR A 224 14.95 -0.23 -1.26
CA TYR A 224 14.46 -1.61 -1.31
C TYR A 224 15.55 -2.62 -1.66
N PRO A 225 15.52 -3.85 -1.11
CA PRO A 225 14.55 -4.36 -0.14
C PRO A 225 14.66 -3.74 1.26
N ASN A 226 13.51 -3.67 1.95
CA ASN A 226 13.40 -3.32 3.36
C ASN A 226 12.30 -4.19 4.01
N PRO A 227 12.62 -5.10 4.96
CA PRO A 227 13.95 -5.35 5.51
C PRO A 227 14.96 -5.89 4.48
N SER A 228 16.22 -5.46 4.58
CA SER A 228 17.34 -5.90 3.74
C SER A 228 18.06 -7.10 4.37
N ALA A 229 18.56 -8.00 3.52
CA ALA A 229 19.51 -9.05 3.89
C ALA A 229 20.93 -8.51 3.70
N ASP A 230 21.57 -8.75 2.56
CA ASP A 230 22.98 -8.34 2.36
C ASP A 230 23.14 -7.08 1.52
N GLU A 231 22.11 -6.69 0.79
CA GLU A 231 22.10 -5.46 0.00
C GLU A 231 20.74 -4.76 0.01
N THR A 232 20.75 -3.46 -0.22
CA THR A 232 19.55 -2.67 -0.53
C THR A 232 19.86 -1.68 -1.65
N LYS A 233 18.86 -1.27 -2.43
CA LYS A 233 18.98 -0.31 -3.52
C LYS A 233 18.23 0.96 -3.18
N VAL A 234 18.89 2.09 -3.37
CA VAL A 234 18.29 3.42 -3.28
C VAL A 234 18.00 3.91 -4.68
N ASN A 235 16.72 4.04 -5.02
CA ASN A 235 16.28 4.66 -6.26
C ASN A 235 15.78 6.06 -5.98
N PHE A 236 16.19 7.02 -6.80
CA PHE A 236 15.79 8.42 -6.69
C PHE A 236 15.64 9.02 -8.09
N SER A 237 14.86 10.09 -8.20
CA SER A 237 14.63 10.78 -9.47
C SER A 237 14.91 12.26 -9.29
N LEU A 238 15.61 12.86 -10.25
CA LEU A 238 15.97 14.26 -10.25
C LEU A 238 15.29 14.97 -11.42
N ALA A 239 14.56 16.07 -11.17
CA ALA A 239 13.99 16.91 -12.23
C ALA A 239 15.04 17.68 -13.03
N LYS A 240 16.19 17.99 -12.42
CA LYS A 240 17.31 18.70 -13.06
C LYS A 240 18.64 18.09 -12.61
N ALA A 241 19.70 18.32 -13.37
CA ALA A 241 21.02 17.88 -12.96
C ALA A 241 21.43 18.60 -11.67
N GLU A 242 21.84 17.84 -10.65
CA GLU A 242 22.22 18.37 -9.35
C GLU A 242 23.17 17.43 -8.59
N ASN A 243 23.87 17.97 -7.59
CA ASN A 243 24.66 17.16 -6.67
C ASN A 243 23.75 16.44 -5.68
N VAL A 244 23.91 15.13 -5.58
CA VAL A 244 23.15 14.28 -4.66
C VAL A 244 24.11 13.67 -3.65
N ARG A 245 23.76 13.76 -2.36
CA ARG A 245 24.51 13.11 -1.29
C ARG A 245 23.64 12.11 -0.56
N ILE A 246 24.03 10.83 -0.60
CA ILE A 246 23.35 9.72 0.07
C ILE A 246 24.24 9.23 1.19
N GLN A 247 23.70 9.17 2.40
CA GLN A 247 24.39 8.75 3.61
C GLN A 247 23.58 7.65 4.30
N LEU A 248 24.27 6.66 4.86
CA LEU A 248 23.68 5.64 5.72
C LEU A 248 24.06 5.94 7.17
N MET A 249 23.06 6.08 8.03
CA MET A 249 23.23 6.30 9.47
C MET A 249 22.66 5.14 10.28
N ASP A 250 23.20 4.92 11.47
CA ASP A 250 22.66 3.95 12.44
C ASP A 250 21.50 4.57 13.27
N ALA A 251 20.94 3.77 14.19
CA ALA A 251 19.86 4.20 15.06
C ALA A 251 20.22 5.35 16.01
N ASN A 252 21.51 5.57 16.27
CA ASN A 252 22.02 6.62 17.14
C ASN A 252 22.39 7.90 16.35
N GLY A 253 22.17 7.91 15.03
CA GLY A 253 22.52 9.03 14.16
C GLY A 253 24.01 9.07 13.77
N LYS A 254 24.78 8.03 14.08
CA LYS A 254 26.18 7.94 13.65
C LYS A 254 26.23 7.61 12.16
N LEU A 255 27.07 8.32 11.42
CA LEU A 255 27.36 8.02 10.02
C LEU A 255 28.05 6.65 9.93
N VAL A 256 27.40 5.70 9.25
CA VAL A 256 27.93 4.36 8.99
C VAL A 256 28.71 4.36 7.68
N LYS A 257 28.14 4.95 6.63
CA LYS A 257 28.73 4.96 5.30
C LYS A 257 28.26 6.16 4.48
N GLU A 258 29.17 6.78 3.75
CA GLU A 258 28.81 7.68 2.65
C GLU A 258 28.59 6.83 1.39
N VAL A 259 27.34 6.81 0.92
CA VAL A 259 26.91 5.91 -0.16
C VAL A 259 27.18 6.55 -1.51
N LEU A 260 26.92 7.85 -1.63
CA LEU A 260 27.07 8.59 -2.89
C LEU A 260 27.24 10.07 -2.56
N ASN A 261 28.11 10.78 -3.27
CA ASN A 261 28.26 12.23 -3.19
C ASN A 261 28.78 12.77 -4.52
N GLU A 262 27.89 12.82 -5.51
CA GLU A 262 28.26 13.13 -6.90
C GLU A 262 27.15 13.92 -7.61
N SER A 263 27.55 14.70 -8.61
CA SER A 263 26.62 15.32 -9.56
C SER A 263 26.00 14.26 -10.46
N LYS A 264 24.66 14.23 -10.53
CA LYS A 264 23.90 13.34 -11.41
C LYS A 264 23.03 14.16 -12.36
N ALA A 265 22.89 13.66 -13.59
CA ALA A 265 22.01 14.25 -14.58
C ALA A 265 20.53 14.15 -14.18
N ALA A 266 19.67 14.94 -14.80
CA ALA A 266 18.22 14.78 -14.65
C ALA A 266 17.78 13.37 -15.08
N GLY A 267 16.82 12.78 -14.38
CA GLY A 267 16.32 11.43 -14.66
C GLY A 267 16.29 10.52 -13.44
N SER A 268 16.03 9.23 -13.68
CA SER A 268 15.96 8.20 -12.64
C SER A 268 17.30 7.51 -12.45
N HIS A 269 17.72 7.39 -11.19
CA HIS A 269 18.98 6.78 -10.78
C HIS A 269 18.73 5.68 -9.74
N ALA A 270 19.64 4.70 -9.71
CA ALA A 270 19.63 3.63 -8.73
C ALA A 270 21.06 3.38 -8.23
N HIS A 271 21.22 3.22 -6.92
CA HIS A 271 22.51 2.93 -6.29
C HIS A 271 22.36 1.79 -5.27
N THR A 272 23.25 0.80 -5.32
CA THR A 272 23.24 -0.33 -4.39
C THR A 272 24.05 0.03 -3.15
N ILE A 273 23.48 -0.24 -1.98
CA ILE A 273 24.13 -0.19 -0.67
C ILE A 273 24.39 -1.63 -0.25
N ASP A 274 25.66 -1.97 -0.12
CA ASP A 274 26.10 -3.19 0.56
C ASP A 274 25.86 -3.07 2.07
N MET A 275 25.11 -4.03 2.60
CA MET A 275 24.68 -4.14 4.00
C MET A 275 25.26 -5.40 4.67
N SER A 276 26.03 -6.24 3.96
CA SER A 276 26.51 -7.55 4.40
C SER A 276 27.26 -7.51 5.74
N ASN A 277 28.10 -6.50 5.92
CA ASN A 277 28.95 -6.34 7.11
C ASN A 277 28.27 -5.55 8.26
N LEU A 278 26.99 -5.22 8.13
CA LEU A 278 26.26 -4.44 9.12
C LEU A 278 25.45 -5.32 10.07
N LYS A 279 25.48 -4.98 11.36
CA LYS A 279 24.69 -5.69 12.38
C LYS A 279 23.19 -5.53 12.12
N ASN A 280 22.43 -6.54 12.52
CA ASN A 280 20.97 -6.50 12.50
C ASN A 280 20.46 -5.34 13.34
N GLY A 281 19.55 -4.54 12.77
CA GLY A 281 19.14 -3.31 13.42
C GLY A 281 18.39 -2.35 12.50
N THR A 282 18.12 -1.16 13.02
CA THR A 282 17.50 -0.07 12.27
C THR A 282 18.56 0.91 11.81
N TYR A 283 18.49 1.29 10.55
CA TYR A 283 19.34 2.27 9.89
C TYR A 283 18.48 3.32 9.20
N TYR A 284 19.11 4.42 8.82
CA TYR A 284 18.47 5.53 8.13
C TYR A 284 19.30 5.92 6.90
N VAL A 285 18.68 5.85 5.73
CA VAL A 285 19.25 6.39 4.49
C VAL A 285 18.82 7.85 4.38
N ILE A 286 19.78 8.75 4.40
CA ILE A 286 19.58 10.19 4.26
C ILE A 286 20.01 10.60 2.85
N ILE A 287 19.11 11.25 2.11
CA ILE A 287 19.31 11.69 0.75
C ILE A 287 19.18 13.21 0.74
N LYS A 288 20.28 13.90 0.42
CA LYS A 288 20.35 15.35 0.36
C LYS A 288 20.45 15.79 -1.09
N THR A 289 19.55 16.68 -1.49
CA THR A 289 19.53 17.34 -2.80
C THR A 289 19.39 18.86 -2.62
N SER A 290 19.40 19.64 -3.70
CA SER A 290 19.24 21.10 -3.60
C SER A 290 17.88 21.52 -3.03
N LYS A 291 16.87 20.65 -3.13
CA LYS A 291 15.51 20.92 -2.64
C LYS A 291 15.32 20.58 -1.16
N GLY A 292 16.20 19.79 -0.56
CA GLY A 292 16.10 19.41 0.84
C GLY A 292 16.71 18.05 1.18
N THR A 293 16.34 17.55 2.37
CA THR A 293 16.82 16.27 2.90
C THR A 293 15.66 15.31 3.09
N GLU A 294 15.74 14.13 2.50
CA GLU A 294 14.78 13.04 2.66
C GLU A 294 15.42 11.90 3.47
N THR A 295 14.71 11.41 4.50
CA THR A 295 15.19 10.32 5.37
C THR A 295 14.31 9.08 5.21
N LYS A 296 14.93 7.93 4.97
CA LYS A 296 14.25 6.63 4.79
C LYS A 296 14.75 5.65 5.83
N ARG A 297 13.82 5.11 6.62
CA ARG A 297 14.12 4.05 7.58
C ARG A 297 14.36 2.73 6.84
N LEU A 298 15.46 2.05 7.16
CA LEU A 298 15.89 0.76 6.63
C LEU A 298 16.07 -0.23 7.78
N ILE A 299 15.61 -1.47 7.62
CA ILE A 299 15.78 -2.53 8.62
C ILE A 299 16.75 -3.56 8.04
N LYS A 300 17.83 -3.89 8.75
CA LYS A 300 18.76 -4.99 8.42
C LYS A 300 18.38 -6.24 9.22
N ARG A 301 18.28 -7.37 8.53
CA ARG A 301 18.01 -8.71 9.09
C ARG A 301 19.24 -9.55 9.25
#